data_AF-A0A3N9N8C3-F1
#
_entry.id   AF-A0A3N9N8C3-F1
#
_cell.length_a   1.000
_cell.length_b   1.000
_cell.length_c   1.000
_cell.angle_alpha   90.00
_cell.angle_beta   90.00
_cell.angle_gamma   90.00
#
_symmetry.space_group_name_H-M   'P 1'
#
loop_
_entity.id
_entity.type
_entity.pdbx_description
1 polymer ?
#
loop_
_entity_poly.entity_id
_entity_poly.type
_entity_poly.pdbx_seq_one_letter_code
_entity_poly.pdbx_strand_id
1 'polypeptide(L)' 'MKVKYLKLEKAEGPLIIMDDVQDAVYGEIVDIQVSNQEHRTGQVVQIDRGKVIIQVFQGTSGISLNNASVS' A
#
# COMPACT_ATOMS: atom_id res chain seq x y z
N MET A 1 5.30 0.19 16.58
CA MET A 1 5.24 -1.10 15.84
C MET A 1 4.96 -0.75 14.39
N LYS A 2 5.67 -1.33 13.41
CA LYS A 2 5.29 -1.18 12.00
C LYS A 2 4.19 -2.18 11.70
N VAL A 3 3.01 -1.71 11.33
CA VAL A 3 1.86 -2.58 11.02
C VAL A 3 2.06 -3.09 9.61
N LYS A 4 2.20 -4.41 9.44
CA LYS A 4 2.44 -5.02 8.12
C LYS A 4 1.12 -5.48 7.53
N TYR A 5 0.73 -4.88 6.41
CA TYR A 5 -0.48 -5.25 5.66
C TYR A 5 -0.10 -6.14 4.49
N LEU A 6 -0.75 -7.31 4.39
CA LEU A 6 -0.38 -8.38 3.46
C LEU A 6 -1.33 -8.55 2.28
N LYS A 7 -2.50 -7.89 2.28
CA LYS A 7 -3.51 -8.06 1.23
C LYS A 7 -3.73 -6.78 0.47
N LEU A 8 -3.18 -6.75 -0.73
CA LEU A 8 -3.53 -5.78 -1.77
C LEU A 8 -4.81 -6.28 -2.44
N GLU A 9 -5.79 -5.39 -2.63
CA GLU A 9 -7.01 -5.67 -3.36
C GLU A 9 -6.83 -5.34 -4.84
N LYS A 10 -6.17 -4.20 -5.14
CA LYS A 10 -6.02 -3.68 -6.50
C LYS A 10 -4.83 -2.73 -6.63
N ALA A 11 -4.26 -2.66 -7.84
CA ALA A 11 -3.33 -1.62 -8.24
C ALA A 11 -3.82 -0.99 -9.56
N GLU A 12 -4.08 0.32 -9.57
CA GLU A 12 -4.53 1.07 -10.74
C GLU A 12 -3.76 2.38 -10.88
N GLY A 13 -3.04 2.55 -11.99
CA GLY A 13 -2.20 3.73 -12.21
C GLY A 13 -1.19 3.90 -11.07
N PRO A 14 -1.14 5.05 -10.39
CA PRO A 14 -0.27 5.26 -9.23
C PRO A 14 -0.89 4.80 -7.89
N LEU A 15 -2.07 4.18 -7.88
CA LEU A 15 -2.82 3.88 -6.65
C LEU A 15 -2.80 2.39 -6.31
N ILE A 16 -2.66 2.12 -5.01
CA ILE A 16 -2.84 0.82 -4.37
C ILE A 16 -4.08 0.88 -3.49
N ILE A 17 -4.93 -0.14 -3.55
CA ILE A 17 -6.10 -0.29 -2.70
C ILE A 17 -5.89 -1.50 -1.80
N MET A 18 -6.16 -1.32 -0.51
CA MET A 18 -6.05 -2.33 0.53
C MET A 18 -7.34 -2.39 1.35
N ASP A 19 -7.74 -3.59 1.73
CA ASP A 19 -8.86 -3.85 2.62
C ASP A 19 -8.38 -4.36 3.99
N ASP A 20 -9.25 -4.28 4.99
CA ASP A 20 -9.02 -4.75 6.36
C ASP A 20 -7.77 -4.12 7.03
N VAL A 21 -7.44 -2.89 6.66
CA VAL A 21 -6.32 -2.13 7.24
C VAL A 21 -6.81 -1.43 8.51
N GLN A 22 -6.26 -1.83 9.65
CA GLN A 22 -6.53 -1.20 10.95
C GLN A 22 -5.47 -0.12 11.24
N ASP A 23 -5.86 0.94 11.93
CA ASP A 23 -4.96 2.00 12.41
C ASP A 23 -4.20 2.81 11.33
N ALA A 24 -4.63 2.76 10.06
CA ALA A 24 -4.07 3.63 9.04
C ALA A 24 -4.33 5.11 9.35
N VAL A 25 -3.33 5.96 9.12
CA VAL A 25 -3.46 7.41 9.31
C VAL A 25 -3.44 8.12 7.97
N TYR A 26 -4.39 9.04 7.75
CA TYR A 26 -4.41 9.86 6.54
C TYR A 26 -3.13 10.70 6.46
N GLY A 27 -2.48 10.71 5.29
CA GLY A 27 -1.23 11.42 5.06
C GLY A 27 0.02 10.69 5.55
N GLU A 28 -0.12 9.52 6.17
CA GLU A 28 1.00 8.67 6.58
C GLU A 28 1.82 8.22 5.38
N ILE A 29 3.15 8.23 5.55
CA ILE A 29 4.08 7.68 4.57
C ILE A 29 4.31 6.21 4.88
N VAL A 30 4.08 5.37 3.88
CA VAL A 30 4.18 3.91 3.99
C VAL A 30 5.30 3.38 3.11
N ASP A 31 5.95 2.30 3.57
CA ASP A 31 6.94 1.56 2.79
C ASP A 31 6.25 0.37 2.12
N ILE A 32 6.47 0.21 0.82
CA ILE A 32 5.88 -0.83 0.00
C ILE A 32 7.02 -1.72 -0.49
N GLN A 33 7.13 -2.91 0.06
CA GLN A 33 8.10 -3.90 -0.37
C GLN A 33 7.51 -4.75 -1.50
N VAL A 34 8.21 -4.85 -2.63
CA VAL A 34 7.83 -5.60 -3.83
C VAL A 34 8.87 -6.70 -4.10
N SER A 35 8.43 -7.95 -4.17
CA SER A 35 9.20 -9.16 -4.51
C SER A 35 10.55 -9.32 -3.79
N ASN A 36 10.61 -9.10 -2.46
CA ASN A 36 11.81 -9.24 -1.61
C ASN A 36 13.06 -8.44 -2.06
N GLN A 37 12.95 -7.57 -3.07
CA GLN A 37 14.10 -6.95 -3.72
C GLN A 37 13.92 -5.45 -3.98
N GLU A 38 12.68 -4.95 -4.03
CA GLU A 38 12.39 -3.55 -4.34
C GLU A 38 11.58 -2.90 -3.22
N HIS A 39 11.96 -1.68 -2.83
CA HIS A 39 11.22 -0.85 -1.88
C HIS A 39 10.72 0.39 -2.59
N ARG A 40 9.43 0.69 -2.38
CA ARG A 40 8.76 1.88 -2.87
C ARG A 40 8.14 2.63 -1.72
N THR A 41 7.80 3.88 -1.96
CA THR A 41 7.21 4.74 -0.94
C THR A 41 5.87 5.22 -1.44
N GLY A 42 4.89 5.26 -0.54
CA GLY A 42 3.60 5.83 -0.83
C GLY A 42 3.06 6.66 0.31
N GLN A 43 1.92 7.29 0.05
CA GLN A 43 1.17 8.05 1.04
C GLN A 43 -0.27 7.58 1.10
N VAL A 44 -0.83 7.46 2.30
CA VAL A 44 -2.26 7.21 2.50
C VAL A 44 -3.04 8.45 2.09
N VAL A 45 -3.86 8.33 1.04
CA VAL A 45 -4.64 9.44 0.47
C VAL A 45 -6.15 9.28 0.66
N GLN A 46 -6.62 8.12 1.12
CA GLN A 46 -8.02 7.90 1.48
C GLN A 46 -8.15 6.76 2.49
N ILE A 47 -9.09 6.91 3.43
CA ILE A 47 -9.50 5.88 4.38
C ILE A 47 -11.03 5.86 4.42
N ASP A 48 -11.65 4.72 4.11
CA ASP A 48 -13.10 4.50 4.27
C ASP A 48 -13.36 3.12 4.87
N ARG A 49 -13.86 3.08 6.11
CA ARG A 49 -14.35 1.84 6.77
C ARG A 49 -13.41 0.62 6.62
N GLY A 50 -12.11 0.81 6.80
CA GLY A 50 -11.09 -0.24 6.71
C GLY A 50 -10.49 -0.44 5.31
N LYS A 51 -11.05 0.19 4.28
CA LYS A 51 -10.43 0.34 2.96
C LYS A 51 -9.49 1.54 2.97
N VAL A 52 -8.27 1.33 2.49
CA VAL A 52 -7.21 2.33 2.44
C VAL A 52 -6.67 2.43 1.02
N ILE A 53 -6.53 3.66 0.54
CA ILE A 53 -5.93 3.97 -0.76
C ILE A 53 -4.58 4.63 -0.52
N ILE A 54 -3.55 4.06 -1.12
CA ILE A 54 -2.17 4.53 -1.06
C ILE A 54 -1.75 5.00 -2.44
N GLN A 55 -1.24 6.23 -2.54
CA GLN A 55 -0.59 6.73 -3.74
C GLN A 55 0.90 6.38 -3.70
N VAL A 56 1.39 5.66 -4.72
CA VAL A 56 2.79 5.23 -4.84
C VAL A 56 3.55 6.24 -5.69
N PHE A 57 4.62 6.82 -5.14
CA PHE A 57 5.38 7.87 -5.83
C PHE A 57 6.13 7.34 -7.05
N GLN A 58 6.68 6.13 -6.96
CA GLN A 58 7.38 5.46 -8.07
C GLN A 58 6.42 4.73 -9.04
N GLY A 59 5.10 4.84 -8.83
CA GLY A 59 4.09 4.10 -9.57
C GLY A 59 3.96 2.63 -9.15
N THR A 60 3.00 1.92 -9.73
CA THR A 60 2.63 0.55 -9.33
C THR A 60 3.11 -0.55 -10.27
N SER A 61 3.92 -0.22 -11.29
CA SER A 61 4.42 -1.19 -12.27
C SER A 61 5.16 -2.35 -11.60
N GLY A 62 4.79 -3.60 -11.88
CA GLY A 62 5.43 -4.79 -11.28
C GLY A 62 4.91 -5.16 -9.87
N ILE A 63 3.99 -4.37 -9.31
CA ILE A 63 3.25 -4.75 -8.11
C ILE A 63 2.10 -5.68 -8.51
N SER A 64 2.02 -6.82 -7.83
CA SER A 64 0.92 -7.77 -7.92
C SER A 64 0.36 -8.02 -6.52
N LEU A 65 -0.85 -8.57 -6.46
CA LEU A 65 -1.53 -8.82 -5.19
C LEU A 65 -0.77 -9.80 -4.27
N ASN A 66 0.09 -10.64 -4.86
CA ASN A 66 0.74 -11.74 -4.16
C ASN A 66 2.24 -11.50 -3.90
N ASN A 67 2.80 -10.39 -4.38
CA ASN A 67 4.25 -10.14 -4.30
C ASN A 67 4.61 -8.85 -3.55
N ALA A 68 3.66 -8.19 -2.90
CA ALA A 68 3.94 -6.94 -2.20
C ALA A 68 3.33 -6.89 -0.79
N SER A 69 4.03 -6.18 0.09
CA SER A 69 3.60 -5.94 1.47
C SER A 69 3.85 -4.50 1.86
N VAL A 70 2.93 -3.92 2.62
CA VAL A 70 2.99 -2.53 3.07
C VAL A 70 3.30 -2.50 4.57
N SER A 71 4.18 -1.59 5.02
CA SER A 71 4.58 -1.45 6.44
C SER A 71 4.86 -0.03 6.88
#